data_AF-M5DZQ6-F1
#
_entry.id   AF-M5DZQ6-F1
#
_cell.length_a   1.000
_cell.length_b   1.000
_cell.length_c   1.000
_cell.angle_alpha   90.00
_cell.angle_beta   90.00
_cell.angle_gamma   90.00
#
_symmetry.space_group_name_H-M   'P 1'
#
loop_
_entity.id
_entity.type
_entity.pdbx_description
1 polymer ?
#
loop_
_entity_poly.entity_id
_entity_poly.type
_entity_poly.pdbx_seq_one_letter_code
_entity_poly.pdbx_strand_id
1 'polypeptide(L)'
;MLKLVAEQSFPPSLKKLARLSNVSVGYLEYRFPNLVRKVVEESQTYQKQQKMIRGYEAQAAAIRFFTDDRYADHSQSRKEAYRVLKEETGLPKWVLKNAIQDVYGVLNSDKKYNA
;
A
#
# COMPACT_ATOMS: atom_id res chain seq x y z
N MET A 1 15.69 0.90 24.99
CA MET A 1 14.42 0.81 24.24
C MET A 1 14.28 1.89 23.16
N LEU A 2 14.51 3.18 23.46
CA LEU A 2 14.52 4.23 22.42
C LEU A 2 15.59 4.00 21.33
N LYS A 3 16.78 3.51 21.72
CA LYS A 3 17.85 3.14 20.80
C LYS A 3 17.41 2.04 19.80
N LEU A 4 16.70 1.02 20.27
CA LEU A 4 16.15 -0.08 19.46
C LEU A 4 15.07 0.38 18.48
N VAL A 5 14.35 1.48 18.77
CA VAL A 5 13.40 2.06 17.82
C VAL A 5 14.15 2.85 16.74
N ALA A 6 15.18 3.61 17.13
CA ALA A 6 15.99 4.42 16.21
C ALA A 6 16.86 3.59 15.26
N GLU A 7 17.27 2.39 15.67
CA GLU A 7 18.09 1.48 14.84
C GLU A 7 17.28 0.77 13.74
N GLN A 8 15.95 0.87 13.76
CA GLN A 8 15.10 0.22 12.76
C GLN A 8 14.91 1.10 11.54
N SER A 9 15.08 0.53 10.35
CA SER A 9 14.84 1.23 9.07
C SER A 9 13.40 1.74 8.93
N PHE A 10 12.45 1.15 9.66
CA PHE A 10 11.04 1.54 9.68
C PHE A 10 10.46 1.40 11.09
N PRO A 11 9.43 2.19 11.44
CA PRO A 11 8.81 2.13 12.77
C PRO A 11 8.31 0.70 13.08
N PRO A 12 8.84 0.03 14.11
CA PRO A 12 8.43 -1.32 14.43
C PRO A 12 7.02 -1.33 15.03
N SER A 13 6.27 -2.41 14.79
CA SER A 13 5.06 -2.65 15.58
C SER A 13 5.42 -2.92 17.05
N LEU A 14 4.49 -2.65 17.96
CA LEU A 14 4.68 -2.92 19.39
C LEU A 14 5.05 -4.39 19.66
N LYS A 15 4.43 -5.34 18.94
CA LYS A 15 4.77 -6.77 19.01
C LYS A 15 6.20 -7.06 18.58
N LYS A 16 6.68 -6.38 17.53
CA LYS A 16 8.06 -6.53 17.06
C LYS A 16 9.03 -5.94 18.08
N LEU A 17 8.72 -4.78 18.65
CA LEU A 17 9.53 -4.13 19.68
C LEU A 17 9.67 -5.00 20.95
N ALA A 18 8.57 -5.63 21.39
CA ALA A 18 8.55 -6.57 22.51
C ALA A 18 9.49 -7.77 22.27
N ARG A 19 9.41 -8.37 21.07
CA ARG A 19 10.31 -9.47 20.67
C ARG A 19 11.79 -9.04 20.64
N LEU A 20 12.09 -7.86 20.07
CA LEU A 20 13.46 -7.33 20.01
C LEU A 20 14.02 -7.01 21.39
N SER A 21 13.15 -6.63 22.33
CA SER A 21 13.53 -6.29 23.70
C SER A 21 13.47 -7.49 24.65
N ASN A 22 13.13 -8.68 24.16
CA ASN A 22 12.92 -9.91 24.93
C ASN A 22 11.99 -9.74 26.16
N VAL A 23 10.89 -9.00 25.98
CA VAL A 23 9.87 -8.77 27.03
C VAL A 23 8.46 -8.97 26.48
N SER A 24 7.47 -9.08 27.37
CA SER A 24 6.06 -9.14 26.96
C SER A 24 5.54 -7.77 26.54
N VAL A 25 4.52 -7.76 25.66
CA VAL A 25 3.82 -6.52 25.28
C VAL A 25 3.20 -5.86 26.50
N GLY A 26 2.56 -6.65 27.38
CA GLY A 26 1.95 -6.13 28.61
C GLY A 26 2.98 -5.48 29.55
N TYR A 27 4.21 -5.99 29.60
CA TYR A 27 5.28 -5.34 30.36
C TYR A 27 5.64 -3.97 29.77
N LEU A 28 5.67 -3.83 28.44
CA LEU A 28 5.91 -2.53 27.79
C LEU A 28 4.78 -1.54 28.07
N GLU A 29 3.52 -2.00 27.97
CA GLU A 29 2.33 -1.20 28.22
C GLU A 29 2.30 -0.70 29.67
N TYR A 30 2.61 -1.59 30.62
CA TYR A 30 2.66 -1.27 32.04
C TYR A 30 3.83 -0.33 32.39
N ARG A 31 5.04 -0.67 31.95
CA ARG A 31 6.27 0.02 32.40
C ARG A 31 6.56 1.31 31.62
N PHE A 32 6.13 1.40 30.36
CA PHE A 32 6.46 2.49 29.43
C PHE A 32 5.25 2.98 28.61
N PRO A 33 4.11 3.36 29.23
CA PRO A 33 2.87 3.65 28.51
C PRO A 33 3.00 4.77 27.48
N ASN A 34 3.77 5.83 27.78
CA ASN A 34 3.99 6.94 26.84
C ASN A 34 4.82 6.54 25.62
N LEU A 35 5.83 5.68 25.81
CA LEU A 35 6.63 5.18 24.70
C LEU A 35 5.80 4.25 23.81
N VAL A 36 4.96 3.40 24.42
CA VAL A 36 4.05 2.52 23.68
C VAL A 36 3.11 3.33 22.79
N ARG A 37 2.48 4.39 23.33
CA ARG A 37 1.60 5.26 22.56
C ARG A 37 2.30 5.81 21.31
N LYS A 38 3.49 6.37 21.49
CA LYS A 38 4.30 6.93 20.39
C LYS A 38 4.65 5.88 19.34
N VAL A 39 5.14 4.71 19.75
CA VAL A 39 5.51 3.62 18.82
C VAL A 39 4.30 3.13 18.03
N VAL A 40 3.13 3.01 18.68
CA VAL A 40 1.90 2.60 18.02
C VAL A 40 1.46 3.65 16.99
N GLU A 41 1.45 4.93 17.36
CA GLU A 41 1.10 6.04 16.46
C GLU A 41 2.02 6.10 15.24
N GLU A 42 3.34 6.02 15.45
CA GLU A 42 4.33 6.03 14.36
C GLU A 42 4.16 4.82 13.43
N SER A 43 3.99 3.61 14.00
CA SER A 43 3.77 2.39 13.22
C SER A 43 2.47 2.45 12.42
N GLN A 44 1.39 2.97 12.99
CA GLN A 44 0.12 3.12 12.28
C GLN A 44 0.22 4.17 11.16
N THR A 45 0.89 5.28 11.43
CA THR A 45 1.11 6.36 10.45
C THR A 45 1.91 5.84 9.26
N TYR A 46 3.01 5.14 9.53
CA TYR A 46 3.80 4.50 8.49
C TYR A 46 2.99 3.51 7.66
N GLN A 47 2.19 2.64 8.29
CA GLN A 47 1.34 1.69 7.55
C GLN A 47 0.30 2.38 6.67
N LYS A 48 -0.31 3.47 7.16
CA LYS A 48 -1.25 4.29 6.38
C LYS A 48 -0.56 4.91 5.16
N GLN A 49 0.64 5.47 5.34
CA GLN A 49 1.45 6.03 4.25
C GLN A 49 1.79 4.95 3.21
N GLN A 50 2.28 3.79 3.65
CA GLN A 50 2.61 2.68 2.75
C GLN A 50 1.37 2.18 1.97
N LYS A 51 0.20 2.14 2.62
CA LYS A 51 -1.05 1.81 1.94
C LYS A 51 -1.43 2.84 0.88
N MET A 52 -1.30 4.13 1.19
CA MET A 52 -1.55 5.22 0.25
C MET A 52 -0.60 5.16 -0.95
N ILE A 53 0.72 5.02 -0.71
CA ILE A 53 1.73 4.92 -1.77
C ILE A 53 1.40 3.79 -2.73
N ARG A 54 1.16 2.57 -2.22
CA ARG A 54 0.78 1.42 -3.07
C ARG A 54 -0.50 1.66 -3.87
N GLY A 55 -1.46 2.36 -3.26
CA GLY A 55 -2.70 2.76 -3.94
C GLY A 55 -2.42 3.69 -5.12
N TYR A 56 -1.63 4.73 -4.91
CA TYR A 56 -1.25 5.67 -5.97
C TYR A 56 -0.40 5.02 -7.06
N GLU A 57 0.55 4.15 -6.69
CA GLU A 57 1.34 3.39 -7.65
C GLU A 57 0.46 2.52 -8.55
N ALA A 58 -0.51 1.81 -7.96
CA ALA A 58 -1.45 0.98 -8.70
C ALA A 58 -2.37 1.82 -9.60
N GLN A 59 -2.86 2.97 -9.13
CA GLN A 59 -3.69 3.88 -9.93
C GLN A 59 -2.91 4.45 -11.10
N ALA A 60 -1.69 4.94 -10.86
CA ALA A 60 -0.82 5.46 -11.92
C ALA A 60 -0.50 4.38 -12.95
N ALA A 61 -0.24 3.15 -12.51
CA ALA A 61 -0.01 2.02 -13.40
C ALA A 61 -1.26 1.66 -14.22
N ALA A 62 -2.44 1.66 -13.61
CA ALA A 62 -3.71 1.43 -14.30
C ALA A 62 -4.01 2.52 -15.34
N ILE A 63 -3.81 3.79 -15.01
CA ILE A 63 -3.95 4.90 -15.97
C ILE A 63 -3.04 4.66 -17.18
N ARG A 64 -1.74 4.43 -16.95
CA ARG A 64 -0.78 4.14 -18.02
C ARG A 64 -1.23 2.98 -18.89
N PHE A 65 -1.70 1.88 -18.29
CA PHE A 65 -2.16 0.72 -19.06
C PHE A 65 -3.29 1.08 -20.04
N PHE A 66 -4.22 1.96 -19.64
CA PHE A 66 -5.38 2.31 -20.46
C PHE A 66 -5.20 3.50 -21.39
N THR A 67 -4.15 4.31 -21.22
CA THR A 67 -3.97 5.56 -21.98
C THR A 67 -2.67 5.63 -22.77
N ASP A 68 -1.67 4.83 -22.45
CA ASP A 68 -0.34 4.90 -23.05
C ASP A 68 -0.24 3.98 -24.27
N ASP A 69 0.34 4.48 -25.37
CA ASP A 69 0.47 3.77 -26.64
C ASP A 69 1.29 2.47 -26.52
N ARG A 70 2.15 2.38 -25.49
CA ARG A 70 2.91 1.17 -25.15
C ARG A 70 2.01 -0.05 -24.90
N TYR A 71 0.74 0.17 -24.58
CA TYR A 71 -0.23 -0.90 -24.35
C TYR A 71 -1.30 -1.00 -25.45
N ALA A 72 -1.12 -0.35 -26.60
CA ALA A 72 -2.10 -0.32 -27.69
C ALA A 72 -2.46 -1.72 -28.23
N ASP A 73 -1.50 -2.66 -28.23
CA ASP A 73 -1.70 -4.03 -28.70
C ASP A 73 -2.44 -4.94 -27.68
N HIS A 74 -2.67 -4.48 -26.46
CA HIS A 74 -3.44 -5.23 -25.47
C HIS A 74 -4.95 -5.07 -25.68
N SER A 75 -5.74 -6.05 -25.22
CA SER A 75 -7.21 -6.06 -25.30
C SER A 75 -7.90 -4.96 -24.50
N GLN A 76 -7.15 -4.12 -23.78
CA GLN A 76 -7.65 -3.04 -22.94
C GLN A 76 -8.74 -3.50 -21.93
N SER A 77 -8.72 -4.78 -21.58
CA SER A 77 -9.67 -5.37 -20.63
C SER A 77 -9.14 -5.34 -19.21
N ARG A 78 -10.04 -5.21 -18.21
CA ARG A 78 -9.65 -5.26 -16.77
C ARG A 78 -8.88 -6.53 -16.39
N LYS A 79 -9.22 -7.66 -17.02
CA LYS A 79 -8.57 -8.96 -16.76
C LYS A 79 -7.13 -8.95 -17.27
N GLU A 80 -6.90 -8.41 -18.46
CA GLU A 80 -5.56 -8.31 -19.01
C GLU A 80 -4.71 -7.28 -18.27
N ALA A 81 -5.28 -6.11 -17.97
CA ALA A 81 -4.64 -5.09 -17.14
C ALA A 81 -4.09 -5.68 -15.84
N TYR A 82 -4.89 -6.50 -15.15
CA TYR A 82 -4.45 -7.15 -13.93
C TYR A 82 -3.27 -8.10 -14.14
N ARG A 83 -3.27 -8.88 -15.22
CA ARG A 83 -2.18 -9.82 -15.53
C ARG A 83 -0.87 -9.06 -15.77
N VAL A 84 -0.90 -8.07 -16.65
CA VAL A 84 0.26 -7.25 -17.03
C VAL A 84 0.78 -6.47 -15.82
N LEU A 85 -0.09 -5.72 -15.13
CA LEU A 85 0.34 -4.89 -14.01
C LEU A 85 0.82 -5.70 -12.81
N LYS A 86 0.32 -6.93 -12.62
CA LYS A 86 0.84 -7.82 -11.57
C LYS A 86 2.28 -8.25 -11.86
N GLU A 87 2.58 -8.57 -13.12
CA GLU A 87 3.93 -8.95 -13.55
C GLU A 87 4.91 -7.78 -13.45
N GLU A 88 4.48 -6.58 -13.87
CA GLU A 88 5.34 -5.39 -13.86
C GLU A 88 5.58 -4.80 -12.45
N THR A 89 4.52 -4.68 -11.64
CA THR A 89 4.59 -3.92 -10.37
C THR A 89 4.82 -4.81 -9.16
N GLY A 90 4.51 -6.10 -9.25
CA GLY A 90 4.51 -7.02 -8.11
C GLY A 90 3.50 -6.66 -7.00
N LEU A 91 2.60 -5.69 -7.23
CA LEU A 91 1.68 -5.21 -6.21
C LEU A 91 0.62 -6.26 -5.86
N PRO A 92 0.07 -6.23 -4.62
CA PRO A 92 -0.94 -7.18 -4.20
C PRO A 92 -2.21 -7.09 -5.05
N LYS A 93 -2.84 -8.25 -5.31
CA LYS A 93 -4.06 -8.36 -6.12
C LYS A 93 -5.17 -7.39 -5.73
N TRP A 94 -5.40 -7.20 -4.43
CA TRP A 94 -6.48 -6.33 -3.95
C TRP A 94 -6.21 -4.85 -4.26
N VAL A 95 -4.94 -4.42 -4.27
CA VAL A 95 -4.56 -3.04 -4.61
C VAL A 95 -4.78 -2.81 -6.10
N LEU A 96 -4.24 -3.69 -6.95
CA LEU A 96 -4.36 -3.59 -8.40
C LEU A 96 -5.81 -3.68 -8.87
N LYS A 97 -6.59 -4.61 -8.31
CA LYS A 97 -8.00 -4.80 -8.70
C LYS A 97 -8.82 -3.52 -8.49
N ASN A 98 -8.66 -2.85 -7.35
CA ASN A 98 -9.40 -1.63 -7.04
C ASN A 98 -9.00 -0.51 -8.00
N ALA A 99 -7.70 -0.27 -8.16
CA ALA A 99 -7.18 0.75 -9.07
C ALA A 99 -7.65 0.56 -10.52
N ILE A 100 -7.55 -0.67 -11.05
CA ILE A 100 -7.99 -1.01 -12.40
C ILE A 100 -9.50 -0.78 -12.55
N GLN A 101 -10.30 -1.19 -11.56
CA GLN A 101 -11.75 -1.02 -11.60
C GLN A 101 -12.13 0.46 -11.63
N ASP A 102 -11.52 1.28 -10.80
CA ASP A 102 -11.80 2.70 -10.70
C ASP A 102 -11.48 3.42 -12.02
N VAL A 103 -10.26 3.23 -12.55
CA VAL A 103 -9.81 3.87 -13.80
C VAL A 103 -10.64 3.40 -15.00
N TYR A 104 -10.88 2.09 -15.11
CA TYR A 104 -11.70 1.54 -16.20
C TYR A 104 -13.14 2.07 -16.14
N GLY A 105 -13.68 2.26 -14.94
CA GLY A 105 -15.01 2.84 -14.73
C GLY A 105 -15.09 4.29 -15.23
N VAL A 106 -14.11 5.13 -14.88
CA VAL A 106 -14.05 6.53 -15.32
C VAL A 106 -13.96 6.62 -16.85
N LEU A 107 -12.99 5.92 -17.46
CA LEU A 107 -12.75 6.02 -18.91
C LEU A 107 -13.93 5.54 -19.77
N ASN A 108 -14.67 4.53 -19.31
CA ASN A 108 -15.85 4.05 -20.05
C ASN A 108 -17.10 4.88 -19.78
N SER A 109 -17.19 5.52 -18.61
CA SER A 109 -18.23 6.51 -18.35
C SER A 109 -18.04 7.72 -19.27
N ASP A 110 -16.83 8.27 -19.37
CA ASP A 110 -16.52 9.42 -20.22
C ASP A 110 -16.79 9.16 -21.71
N LYS A 111 -16.46 7.97 -22.20
CA LYS A 111 -16.78 7.57 -23.58
C LYS A 111 -18.29 7.55 -23.87
N LYS A 112 -19.12 7.28 -22.85
CA LYS A 112 -20.58 7.23 -23.00
C LYS A 112 -21.22 8.63 -23.07
N TYR A 113 -20.57 9.66 -22.53
CA TYR A 113 -21.08 11.05 -22.55
C TYR A 113 -20.57 11.87 -23.74
N ASN A 114 -19.50 11.43 -24.41
CA ASN A 114 -18.89 12.10 -25.56
C ASN A 114 -19.12 11.38 -26.90
N ALA A 115 -19.99 10.35 -26.92
CA ALA A 115 -20.42 9.62 -28.11
C ALA A 115 -21.88 9.95 -28.43
#